data_AF-A0A7J4JPD9-F1
#
_entry.id   AF-A0A7J4JPD9-F1
#
_cell.length_a   1.000
_cell.length_b   1.000
_cell.length_c   1.000
_cell.angle_alpha   90.00
_cell.angle_beta   90.00
_cell.angle_gamma   90.00
#
_symmetry.space_group_name_H-M   'P 1'
#
loop_
_entity.id
_entity.type
_entity.pdbx_description
1 polymer ?
#
loop_
_entity_poly.entity_id
_entity_poly.type
_entity_poly.pdbx_seq_one_letter_code
_entity_poly.pdbx_strand_id
1 'polypeptide(L)'
;MEKKVSIAILLLGIIITSLSTYGAFSGFLYYSSFFALGWWFLIDYINFRIKDKSFLITSISKLDFAYLFLALFIGILTGLMLEVYAQFITPIWVYKFSTLSEWALLMAAWGITTPMGFETFKVVNNLMKGIKDTGKVNMGKKSKFLNSLVPTSIILLFIPVIFFILDIKIYPGLTFVFPLVGIWFLLDHINYKKNGFCLLENIIRINPRVIISLLISTLIMAFIGEVLNVPQKVWTYFGIPFLEYQILGVPYVILLGWLPLMIIWIAGFYAAKSILKRKYE
;
A
#
# COMPACT_ATOMS: atom_id res chain seq x y z
N MET A 1 -9.43 -26.32 15.73
CA MET A 1 -10.24 -25.41 14.90
C MET A 1 -9.37 -24.60 13.94
N GLU A 2 -8.32 -23.93 14.44
CA GLU A 2 -7.40 -23.08 13.66
C GLU A 2 -6.78 -23.75 12.43
N LYS A 3 -6.36 -25.02 12.52
CA LYS A 3 -5.82 -25.76 11.35
C LYS A 3 -6.80 -25.90 10.19
N LYS A 4 -8.09 -26.10 10.46
CA LYS A 4 -9.11 -26.20 9.39
C LYS A 4 -9.36 -24.84 8.75
N VAL A 5 -9.44 -23.80 9.58
CA VAL A 5 -9.63 -22.40 9.14
C VAL A 5 -8.46 -21.92 8.29
N SER A 6 -7.21 -22.21 8.71
CA SER A 6 -6.02 -21.81 7.96
C SER A 6 -5.93 -22.49 6.59
N ILE A 7 -6.25 -23.79 6.50
CA ILE A 7 -6.34 -24.50 5.23
C ILE A 7 -7.44 -23.91 4.34
N ALA A 8 -8.60 -23.60 4.90
CA ALA A 8 -9.69 -22.97 4.14
C ALA A 8 -9.28 -21.60 3.57
N ILE A 9 -8.63 -20.76 4.38
CA ILE A 9 -8.12 -19.45 3.93
C ILE A 9 -7.06 -19.60 2.84
N LEU A 10 -6.13 -20.56 2.98
CA LEU A 10 -5.17 -20.88 1.93
C LEU A 10 -5.87 -21.27 0.63
N LEU A 11 -6.81 -22.22 0.68
CA LEU A 11 -7.52 -22.69 -0.51
C LEU A 11 -8.32 -21.56 -1.17
N LEU A 12 -9.02 -20.73 -0.39
CA LEU A 12 -9.71 -19.55 -0.90
C LEU A 12 -8.73 -18.57 -1.55
N GLY A 13 -7.59 -18.30 -0.91
CA GLY A 13 -6.54 -17.46 -1.47
C GLY A 13 -6.03 -17.99 -2.81
N ILE A 14 -5.75 -19.29 -2.92
CA ILE A 14 -5.32 -19.93 -4.16
C ILE A 14 -6.41 -19.78 -5.24
N ILE A 15 -7.65 -20.17 -4.93
CA ILE A 15 -8.76 -20.13 -5.89
C ILE A 15 -8.99 -18.71 -6.41
N ILE A 16 -9.13 -17.73 -5.50
CA ILE A 16 -9.40 -16.34 -5.87
C ILE A 16 -8.24 -15.78 -6.70
N THR A 17 -6.99 -16.02 -6.29
CA THR A 17 -5.80 -15.55 -7.02
C THR A 17 -5.73 -16.18 -8.41
N SER A 18 -5.90 -17.50 -8.52
CA SER A 18 -5.86 -18.22 -9.80
C SER A 18 -6.98 -17.79 -10.75
N LEU A 19 -8.21 -17.66 -10.26
CA LEU A 19 -9.35 -17.20 -11.06
C LEU A 19 -9.15 -15.75 -11.50
N SER A 20 -8.60 -14.89 -10.64
CA SER A 20 -8.29 -13.50 -10.99
C SER A 20 -7.19 -13.44 -12.06
N THR A 21 -6.11 -14.21 -11.91
CA THR A 21 -5.06 -14.30 -12.92
C THR A 21 -5.63 -14.79 -14.26
N TYR A 22 -6.45 -15.85 -14.27
CA TYR A 22 -7.14 -16.29 -15.49
C TYR A 22 -8.05 -15.20 -16.05
N GLY A 23 -8.78 -14.48 -15.19
CA GLY A 23 -9.59 -13.32 -15.54
C GLY A 23 -8.79 -12.23 -16.26
N ALA A 24 -7.57 -11.94 -15.79
CA ALA A 24 -6.67 -10.99 -16.42
C ALA A 24 -6.30 -11.42 -17.86
N PHE A 25 -6.17 -12.71 -18.16
CA PHE A 25 -5.89 -13.16 -19.52
C PHE A 25 -7.13 -13.36 -20.40
N SER A 26 -8.33 -13.38 -19.81
CA SER A 26 -9.60 -13.66 -20.51
C SER A 26 -10.50 -12.43 -20.73
N GLY A 27 -10.11 -11.25 -20.24
CA GLY A 27 -10.89 -10.02 -20.45
C GLY A 27 -11.74 -9.57 -19.26
N PHE A 28 -11.60 -10.20 -18.09
CA PHE A 28 -12.41 -9.88 -16.93
C PHE A 28 -11.89 -8.64 -16.18
N LEU A 29 -12.53 -7.48 -16.37
CA LEU A 29 -12.05 -6.18 -15.88
C LEU A 29 -11.83 -6.08 -14.35
N TYR A 30 -12.48 -6.91 -13.55
CA TYR A 30 -12.41 -6.86 -12.08
C TYR A 30 -11.30 -7.72 -11.48
N TYR A 31 -10.43 -8.32 -12.29
CA TYR A 31 -9.40 -9.25 -11.78
C TYR A 31 -8.53 -8.60 -10.70
N SER A 32 -8.22 -7.31 -10.80
CA SER A 32 -7.27 -6.64 -9.90
C SER A 32 -7.80 -6.57 -8.46
N SER A 33 -9.09 -6.27 -8.29
CA SER A 33 -9.76 -6.21 -7.00
C SER A 33 -9.80 -7.58 -6.30
N PHE A 34 -10.18 -8.62 -7.04
CA PHE A 34 -10.22 -9.98 -6.50
C PHE A 34 -8.81 -10.53 -6.27
N PHE A 35 -7.86 -10.20 -7.14
CA PHE A 35 -6.47 -10.60 -6.97
C PHE A 35 -5.90 -10.07 -5.65
N ALA A 36 -6.14 -8.79 -5.32
CA ALA A 36 -5.67 -8.21 -4.07
C ALA A 36 -6.20 -8.97 -2.83
N LEU A 37 -7.47 -9.38 -2.87
CA LEU A 37 -8.08 -10.19 -1.82
C LEU A 37 -7.45 -11.58 -1.72
N GLY A 38 -7.32 -12.28 -2.85
CA GLY A 38 -6.71 -13.61 -2.91
C GLY A 38 -5.26 -13.60 -2.43
N TRP A 39 -4.46 -12.62 -2.89
CA TRP A 39 -3.08 -12.44 -2.49
C TRP A 39 -2.95 -12.16 -1.00
N TRP A 40 -3.81 -11.29 -0.45
CA TRP A 40 -3.83 -11.05 0.99
C TRP A 40 -4.09 -12.33 1.79
N PHE A 41 -5.05 -13.17 1.39
CA PHE A 41 -5.33 -14.45 2.05
C PHE A 41 -4.12 -15.41 2.01
N LEU A 42 -3.45 -15.49 0.85
CA LEU A 42 -2.24 -16.30 0.69
C LEU A 42 -1.12 -15.83 1.62
N ILE A 43 -0.83 -14.53 1.61
CA ILE A 43 0.27 -13.96 2.38
C ILE A 43 -0.02 -14.00 3.89
N ASP A 44 -1.26 -13.76 4.31
CA ASP A 44 -1.65 -13.88 5.72
C ASP A 44 -1.50 -15.33 6.21
N TYR A 45 -1.85 -16.33 5.39
CA TYR A 45 -1.57 -17.74 5.70
C TYR A 45 -0.06 -18.01 5.81
N ILE A 46 0.76 -17.52 4.88
CA ILE A 46 2.22 -17.69 4.95
C ILE A 46 2.77 -17.06 6.23
N ASN A 47 2.31 -15.85 6.58
CA ASN A 47 2.72 -15.18 7.81
C ASN A 47 2.31 -15.98 9.06
N PHE A 48 1.11 -16.57 9.06
CA PHE A 48 0.67 -17.50 10.11
C PHE A 48 1.64 -18.68 10.26
N ARG A 49 2.08 -19.29 9.16
CA ARG A 49 3.06 -20.40 9.22
C ARG A 49 4.44 -19.99 9.73
N ILE A 50 4.83 -18.73 9.61
CA ILE A 50 6.14 -18.24 10.05
C ILE A 50 6.15 -17.77 11.52
N LYS A 51 5.03 -17.26 12.03
CA LYS A 51 4.95 -16.57 13.34
C LYS A 51 3.76 -16.97 14.23
N ASP A 52 2.91 -17.89 13.79
CA ASP A 52 1.64 -18.29 14.44
C ASP A 52 0.73 -17.08 14.74
N LYS A 53 0.77 -16.06 13.88
CA LYS A 53 -0.05 -14.84 13.97
C LYS A 53 -0.60 -14.46 12.60
N SER A 54 -1.91 -14.29 12.52
CA SER A 54 -2.61 -13.89 11.31
C SER A 54 -3.84 -13.08 11.67
N PHE A 55 -4.21 -12.12 10.81
CA PHE A 55 -5.41 -11.35 11.05
C PHE A 55 -6.69 -12.12 10.71
N LEU A 56 -6.62 -13.15 9.85
CA LEU A 56 -7.81 -13.89 9.40
C LEU A 56 -8.00 -15.24 10.10
N ILE A 57 -6.92 -15.83 10.63
CA ILE A 57 -6.89 -17.22 11.14
C ILE A 57 -7.01 -17.26 12.67
N THR A 58 -6.23 -16.46 13.39
CA THR A 58 -6.26 -16.47 14.86
C THR A 58 -7.46 -15.66 15.34
N SER A 59 -8.35 -16.29 16.12
CA SER A 59 -9.62 -15.72 16.60
C SER A 59 -9.49 -14.23 16.92
N ILE A 60 -10.04 -13.41 16.02
CA ILE A 60 -9.84 -11.96 16.00
C ILE A 60 -10.53 -11.40 17.25
N SER A 61 -9.76 -10.83 18.18
CA SER A 61 -10.35 -10.05 19.26
C SER A 61 -11.19 -8.91 18.65
N LYS A 62 -12.23 -8.42 19.34
CA LYS A 62 -12.99 -7.24 18.86
C LYS A 62 -12.08 -6.06 18.47
N LEU A 63 -10.96 -5.93 19.18
CA LEU A 63 -9.94 -4.92 18.94
C LEU A 63 -9.17 -5.15 17.64
N ASP A 64 -8.76 -6.40 17.35
CA ASP A 64 -8.07 -6.74 16.10
C ASP A 64 -8.98 -6.56 14.88
N PHE A 65 -10.27 -6.85 15.03
CA PHE A 65 -11.26 -6.62 13.98
C PHE A 65 -11.44 -5.12 13.72
N ALA A 66 -11.49 -4.32 14.78
CA ALA A 66 -11.54 -2.86 14.66
C ALA A 66 -10.28 -2.30 13.99
N TYR A 67 -9.09 -2.83 14.30
CA TYR A 67 -7.85 -2.44 13.61
C TYR A 67 -7.93 -2.74 12.12
N LEU A 68 -8.39 -3.94 11.76
CA LEU A 68 -8.49 -4.35 10.37
C LEU A 68 -9.51 -3.49 9.61
N PHE A 69 -10.70 -3.27 10.19
CA PHE A 69 -11.71 -2.41 9.58
C PHE A 69 -11.20 -0.98 9.38
N LEU A 70 -10.51 -0.41 10.38
CA LEU A 70 -9.93 0.91 10.26
C LEU A 70 -8.80 0.95 9.22
N ALA A 71 -8.00 -0.11 9.10
CA ALA A 71 -6.96 -0.21 8.06
C ALA A 71 -7.57 -0.26 6.65
N LEU A 72 -8.65 -1.03 6.46
CA LEU A 72 -9.39 -1.05 5.19
C LEU A 72 -9.95 0.35 4.87
N PHE A 73 -10.53 1.03 5.87
CA PHE A 73 -11.08 2.36 5.68
C PHE A 73 -10.00 3.41 5.35
N ILE A 74 -8.85 3.39 6.05
CA ILE A 74 -7.70 4.23 5.71
C ILE A 74 -7.23 3.93 4.28
N GLY A 75 -7.17 2.65 3.90
CA GLY A 75 -6.83 2.25 2.53
C GLY A 75 -7.75 2.86 1.49
N ILE A 76 -9.08 2.79 1.69
CA ILE A 76 -10.09 3.41 0.83
C ILE A 76 -9.85 4.92 0.71
N LEU A 77 -9.66 5.62 1.84
CA LEU A 77 -9.43 7.07 1.84
C LEU A 77 -8.14 7.45 1.10
N THR A 78 -7.05 6.72 1.36
CA THR A 78 -5.77 6.95 0.65
C THR A 78 -5.88 6.66 -0.83
N GLY A 79 -6.57 5.57 -1.22
CA GLY A 79 -6.83 5.23 -2.61
C GLY A 79 -7.62 6.32 -3.31
N LEU A 80 -8.73 6.78 -2.70
CA LEU A 80 -9.54 7.87 -3.23
C LEU A 80 -8.70 9.14 -3.45
N MET A 81 -7.89 9.53 -2.46
CA MET A 81 -6.99 10.68 -2.61
C MET A 81 -6.01 10.48 -3.77
N LEU A 82 -5.38 9.31 -3.85
CA LEU A 82 -4.43 9.00 -4.91
C LEU A 82 -5.10 9.01 -6.29
N GLU A 83 -6.32 8.51 -6.43
CA GLU A 83 -7.05 8.58 -7.71
C GLU A 83 -7.43 10.00 -8.09
N VAL A 84 -7.85 10.83 -7.12
CA VAL A 84 -8.11 12.26 -7.35
C VAL A 84 -6.87 12.93 -7.92
N TYR A 85 -5.71 12.72 -7.28
CA TYR A 85 -4.46 13.30 -7.77
C TYR A 85 -4.05 12.69 -9.12
N ALA A 86 -4.03 11.37 -9.22
CA ALA A 86 -3.45 10.66 -10.35
C ALA A 86 -4.25 10.89 -11.64
N GLN A 87 -5.58 10.80 -11.57
CA GLN A 87 -6.42 10.80 -12.75
C GLN A 87 -6.94 12.20 -13.11
N PHE A 88 -7.33 12.99 -12.11
CA PHE A 88 -8.02 14.27 -12.35
C PHE A 88 -7.07 15.47 -12.29
N ILE A 89 -6.06 15.45 -11.42
CA ILE A 89 -5.13 16.58 -11.25
C ILE A 89 -3.89 16.42 -12.14
N THR A 90 -3.26 15.24 -12.14
CA THR A 90 -1.99 14.99 -12.86
C THR A 90 -2.11 14.05 -14.06
N PRO A 91 -3.30 13.71 -14.54
CA PRO A 91 -3.60 12.54 -15.42
C PRO A 91 -2.42 11.57 -15.74
N ILE A 92 -1.82 10.92 -14.72
CA ILE A 92 -0.69 10.01 -14.90
C ILE A 92 -1.11 8.59 -15.27
N TRP A 93 -2.37 8.23 -14.99
CA TRP A 93 -3.01 7.04 -15.50
C TRP A 93 -4.50 7.26 -15.73
N VAL A 94 -5.08 6.43 -16.60
CA VAL A 94 -6.51 6.41 -16.89
C VAL A 94 -7.01 4.98 -16.87
N TYR A 95 -8.17 4.75 -16.25
CA TYR A 95 -8.85 3.46 -16.23
C TYR A 95 -9.82 3.29 -17.39
N LYS A 96 -10.07 2.05 -17.80
CA LYS A 96 -11.14 1.68 -18.74
C LYS A 96 -12.54 1.60 -18.10
N PHE A 97 -12.68 1.99 -16.84
CA PHE A 97 -13.94 1.90 -16.11
C PHE A 97 -14.97 2.89 -16.65
N SER A 98 -16.21 2.42 -16.78
CA SER A 98 -17.34 3.14 -17.35
C SER A 98 -18.52 3.25 -16.38
N THR A 99 -18.54 2.45 -15.30
CA THR A 99 -19.67 2.35 -14.37
C THR A 99 -19.28 2.72 -12.94
N LEU A 100 -20.24 3.21 -12.17
CA LEU A 100 -20.03 3.50 -10.74
C LEU A 100 -19.66 2.26 -9.93
N SER A 101 -20.17 1.08 -10.31
CA SER A 101 -19.83 -0.20 -9.67
C SER A 101 -18.36 -0.56 -9.83
N GLU A 102 -17.76 -0.29 -10.99
CA GLU A 102 -16.33 -0.49 -11.22
C GLU A 102 -15.49 0.41 -10.33
N TRP A 103 -15.87 1.68 -10.21
CA TRP A 103 -15.21 2.63 -9.29
C TRP A 103 -15.33 2.21 -7.83
N ALA A 104 -16.53 1.75 -7.40
CA ALA A 104 -16.73 1.27 -6.04
C ALA A 104 -15.86 0.02 -5.74
N LEU A 105 -15.74 -0.89 -6.70
CA LEU A 105 -14.88 -2.08 -6.57
C LEU A 105 -13.39 -1.74 -6.57
N LEU A 106 -12.97 -0.72 -7.33
CA LEU A 106 -11.62 -0.18 -7.27
C LEU A 106 -11.33 0.41 -5.88
N MET A 107 -12.25 1.19 -5.32
CA MET A 107 -12.07 1.78 -3.99
C MET A 107 -12.02 0.69 -2.91
N ALA A 108 -12.86 -0.33 -2.99
CA ALA A 108 -12.79 -1.49 -2.11
C ALA A 108 -11.43 -2.21 -2.24
N ALA A 109 -10.89 -2.34 -3.45
CA ALA A 109 -9.57 -2.91 -3.69
C ALA A 109 -8.45 -2.07 -3.03
N TRP A 110 -8.51 -0.74 -3.10
CA TRP A 110 -7.60 0.15 -2.37
C TRP A 110 -7.67 -0.04 -0.84
N GLY A 111 -8.86 -0.35 -0.32
CA GLY A 111 -9.01 -0.79 1.07
C GLY A 111 -8.20 -2.04 1.36
N ILE A 112 -8.33 -3.06 0.52
CA ILE A 112 -7.67 -4.36 0.65
C ILE A 112 -6.16 -4.28 0.40
N THR A 113 -5.68 -3.36 -0.44
CA THR A 113 -4.24 -3.25 -0.74
C THR A 113 -3.42 -2.81 0.47
N THR A 114 -4.02 -2.12 1.44
CA THR A 114 -3.36 -1.73 2.68
C THR A 114 -2.94 -2.92 3.56
N PRO A 115 -3.86 -3.81 4.02
CA PRO A 115 -3.46 -5.02 4.73
C PRO A 115 -2.66 -5.99 3.86
N MET A 116 -2.93 -6.06 2.55
CA MET A 116 -2.16 -6.86 1.60
C MET A 116 -0.68 -6.47 1.55
N GLY A 117 -0.39 -5.18 1.37
CA GLY A 117 0.96 -4.64 1.34
C GLY A 117 1.65 -4.84 2.70
N PHE A 118 0.96 -4.52 3.79
CA PHE A 118 1.49 -4.71 5.13
C PHE A 118 1.90 -6.17 5.44
N GLU A 119 1.04 -7.15 5.12
CA GLU A 119 1.36 -8.56 5.34
C GLU A 119 2.49 -9.04 4.42
N THR A 120 2.56 -8.54 3.18
CA THR A 120 3.66 -8.85 2.24
C THR A 120 4.99 -8.38 2.82
N PHE A 121 5.04 -7.13 3.31
CA PHE A 121 6.20 -6.59 4.01
C PHE A 121 6.58 -7.42 5.23
N LYS A 122 5.61 -7.83 6.05
CA LYS A 122 5.87 -8.66 7.23
C LYS A 122 6.46 -10.02 6.89
N VAL A 123 5.93 -10.71 5.88
CA VAL A 123 6.45 -12.00 5.43
C VAL A 123 7.89 -11.84 5.00
N VAL A 124 8.19 -10.90 4.09
CA VAL A 124 9.56 -10.65 3.63
C VAL A 124 10.47 -10.28 4.81
N ASN A 125 10.06 -9.36 5.67
CA ASN A 125 10.84 -8.97 6.84
C ASN A 125 11.09 -10.14 7.81
N ASN A 126 10.12 -11.05 7.97
CA ASN A 126 10.27 -12.25 8.79
C ASN A 126 11.20 -13.30 8.15
N LEU A 127 11.34 -13.32 6.82
CA LEU A 127 12.32 -14.16 6.13
C LEU A 127 13.75 -13.59 6.24
N MET A 128 13.88 -12.26 6.37
CA MET A 128 15.16 -11.56 6.55
C MET A 128 15.73 -11.60 7.98
N LYS A 129 15.43 -12.64 8.77
CA LYS A 129 15.90 -12.78 10.18
C LYS A 129 17.42 -12.78 10.35
N GLY A 130 18.17 -13.18 9.32
CA GLY A 130 19.64 -13.17 9.33
C GLY A 130 20.27 -11.79 9.14
N ILE A 131 19.49 -10.77 8.76
CA ILE A 131 19.98 -9.41 8.57
C ILE A 131 19.85 -8.65 9.89
N LYS A 132 20.92 -7.96 10.31
CA LYS A 132 20.95 -7.18 11.55
C LYS A 132 19.80 -6.17 11.59
N ASP A 133 18.92 -6.33 12.56
CA ASP A 133 17.91 -5.35 12.90
C ASP A 133 18.55 -4.33 13.85
N THR A 134 18.71 -3.08 13.40
CA THR A 134 19.27 -2.01 14.24
C THR A 134 18.31 -1.55 15.32
N GLY A 135 17.12 -2.16 15.41
CA GLY A 135 16.13 -1.94 16.46
C GLY A 135 15.23 -0.75 16.20
N LYS A 136 14.19 -0.62 17.02
CA LYS A 136 13.31 0.55 17.05
C LYS A 136 14.00 1.64 17.86
N VAL A 137 14.21 2.80 17.26
CA VAL A 137 14.67 3.96 18.02
C VAL A 137 13.47 4.77 18.49
N ASN A 138 13.45 5.09 19.77
CA ASN A 138 12.43 5.93 20.36
C ASN A 138 12.90 7.39 20.29
N MET A 139 12.59 8.09 19.19
CA MET A 139 12.63 9.55 19.21
C MET A 139 11.56 10.02 20.20
N GLY A 140 11.94 10.31 21.45
CA GLY A 140 10.98 10.66 22.51
C GLY A 140 9.92 11.65 22.03
N LYS A 141 8.67 11.52 22.54
CA LYS A 141 7.38 12.10 22.05
C LYS A 141 7.35 13.58 21.60
N LYS A 142 8.42 14.35 21.77
CA LYS A 142 8.56 15.79 21.46
C LYS A 142 9.51 16.10 20.29
N SER A 143 9.79 15.16 19.38
CA SER A 143 10.66 15.44 18.23
C SER A 143 10.11 16.58 17.36
N LYS A 144 10.85 17.69 17.26
CA LYS A 144 10.49 18.85 16.42
C LYS A 144 10.36 18.45 14.94
N PHE A 145 11.27 17.59 14.46
CA PHE A 145 11.26 17.04 13.11
C PHE A 145 9.95 16.30 12.78
N LEU A 146 9.45 15.48 13.72
CA LEU A 146 8.23 14.72 13.49
C LEU A 146 6.97 15.58 13.60
N ASN A 147 7.02 16.67 14.37
CA ASN A 147 5.93 17.65 14.38
C ASN A 147 5.89 18.51 13.12
N SER A 148 7.03 18.78 12.46
CA SER A 148 7.03 19.51 11.17
C SER A 148 6.49 18.69 10.01
N LEU A 149 6.38 17.35 10.14
CA LEU A 149 5.79 16.52 9.09
C LEU A 149 4.36 16.94 8.73
N VAL A 150 3.53 17.41 9.67
CA VAL A 150 2.15 17.81 9.38
C VAL A 150 2.07 19.01 8.44
N PRO A 151 2.65 20.18 8.76
CA PRO A 151 2.60 21.32 7.83
C PRO A 151 3.29 20.99 6.50
N THR A 152 4.39 20.23 6.51
CA THR A 152 5.01 19.76 5.26
C THR A 152 4.05 18.89 4.46
N SER A 153 3.35 17.93 5.08
CA SER A 153 2.37 17.08 4.40
C SER A 153 1.26 17.89 3.75
N ILE A 154 0.73 18.87 4.48
CA ILE A 154 -0.32 19.76 3.98
C ILE A 154 0.19 20.52 2.76
N ILE A 155 1.36 21.17 2.84
CA ILE A 155 1.97 21.87 1.71
C ILE A 155 2.13 20.94 0.51
N LEU A 156 2.68 19.75 0.71
CA LEU A 156 2.90 18.76 -0.34
C LEU A 156 1.59 18.29 -1.01
N LEU A 157 0.51 18.14 -0.25
CA LEU A 157 -0.81 17.81 -0.81
C LEU A 157 -1.39 18.97 -1.64
N PHE A 158 -1.19 20.22 -1.23
CA PHE A 158 -1.73 21.37 -1.95
C PHE A 158 -0.93 21.79 -3.19
N ILE A 159 0.37 21.45 -3.28
CA ILE A 159 1.23 21.81 -4.43
C ILE A 159 0.62 21.40 -5.78
N PRO A 160 0.21 20.13 -6.02
CA PRO A 160 -0.44 19.73 -7.26
C PRO A 160 -1.72 20.51 -7.57
N VAL A 161 -2.51 20.80 -6.55
CA VAL A 161 -3.77 21.55 -6.68
C VAL A 161 -3.48 22.98 -7.13
N ILE A 162 -2.45 23.62 -6.56
CA ILE A 162 -2.01 24.96 -6.95
C ILE A 162 -1.53 24.95 -8.41
N PHE A 163 -0.70 23.97 -8.78
CA PHE A 163 -0.24 23.86 -10.17
C PHE A 163 -1.39 23.67 -11.15
N PHE A 164 -2.38 22.86 -10.79
CA PHE A 164 -3.58 22.66 -11.59
C PHE A 164 -4.43 23.93 -11.73
N ILE A 165 -4.71 24.64 -10.64
CA ILE A 165 -5.53 25.87 -10.64
C ILE A 165 -4.84 27.01 -11.42
N LEU A 166 -3.51 27.12 -11.32
CA LEU A 166 -2.73 28.17 -11.96
C LEU A 166 -2.23 27.81 -13.36
N ASP A 167 -2.62 26.66 -13.92
CA ASP A 167 -2.15 26.12 -15.20
C ASP A 167 -0.60 26.08 -15.32
N ILE A 168 0.08 25.75 -14.21
CA ILE A 168 1.54 25.62 -14.19
C ILE A 168 1.92 24.25 -14.75
N LYS A 169 2.55 24.25 -15.93
CA LYS A 169 2.94 23.04 -16.65
C LYS A 169 4.21 22.43 -16.07
N ILE A 170 4.04 21.43 -15.21
CA ILE A 170 5.12 20.54 -14.74
C ILE A 170 4.83 19.13 -15.24
N TYR A 171 5.89 18.33 -15.44
CA TYR A 171 5.75 16.91 -15.77
C TYR A 171 4.80 16.22 -14.79
N PRO A 172 3.70 15.62 -15.27
CA PRO A 172 2.66 15.15 -14.36
C PRO A 172 3.12 14.03 -13.41
N GLY A 173 4.00 13.14 -13.87
CA GLY A 173 4.64 12.15 -13.02
C GLY A 173 5.43 12.75 -11.85
N LEU A 174 6.11 13.88 -12.05
CA LEU A 174 6.82 14.58 -10.97
C LEU A 174 5.85 15.25 -10.01
N THR A 175 4.79 15.87 -10.55
CA THR A 175 3.74 16.49 -9.72
C THR A 175 3.05 15.46 -8.82
N PHE A 176 2.87 14.22 -9.29
CA PHE A 176 2.26 13.14 -8.51
C PHE A 176 3.13 12.62 -7.35
N VAL A 177 4.44 12.91 -7.33
CA VAL A 177 5.30 12.55 -6.19
C VAL A 177 4.92 13.33 -4.93
N PHE A 178 4.51 14.59 -5.07
CA PHE A 178 4.14 15.43 -3.93
C PHE A 178 3.02 14.84 -3.06
N PRO A 179 1.86 14.40 -3.60
CA PRO A 179 0.80 13.83 -2.80
C PRO A 179 1.19 12.47 -2.21
N LEU A 180 2.01 11.66 -2.91
CA LEU A 180 2.53 10.41 -2.35
C LEU A 180 3.35 10.66 -1.08
N VAL A 181 4.30 11.60 -1.13
CA VAL A 181 5.13 11.95 0.03
C VAL A 181 4.30 12.64 1.11
N GLY A 182 3.34 13.50 0.74
CA GLY A 182 2.44 14.16 1.67
C GLY A 182 1.56 13.18 2.47
N ILE A 183 0.95 12.21 1.79
CA ILE A 183 0.16 11.14 2.46
C ILE A 183 1.06 10.32 3.39
N TRP A 184 2.24 9.92 2.92
CA TRP A 184 3.19 9.18 3.75
C TRP A 184 3.53 9.95 5.04
N PHE A 185 3.97 11.21 4.93
CA PHE A 185 4.36 12.01 6.09
C PHE A 185 3.21 12.20 7.09
N LEU A 186 1.98 12.35 6.60
CA LEU A 186 0.80 12.46 7.45
C LEU A 186 0.54 11.16 8.22
N LEU A 187 0.61 10.00 7.56
CA LEU A 187 0.42 8.69 8.18
C LEU A 187 1.52 8.39 9.21
N ASP A 188 2.78 8.71 8.89
CA ASP A 188 3.89 8.54 9.82
C ASP A 188 3.79 9.47 11.04
N HIS A 189 3.28 10.69 10.87
CA HIS A 189 2.99 11.57 11.99
C HIS A 189 1.94 10.96 12.94
N ILE A 190 0.86 10.41 12.39
CA ILE A 190 -0.21 9.74 13.17
C ILE A 190 0.37 8.57 13.96
N ASN A 191 1.19 7.73 13.30
CA ASN A 191 1.90 6.61 13.92
C ASN A 191 2.77 7.06 15.09
N TYR A 192 3.56 8.09 14.85
CA TYR A 192 4.52 8.59 15.82
C TYR A 192 3.85 9.15 17.07
N LYS A 193 2.87 10.05 16.91
CA LYS A 193 2.16 10.72 18.02
C LYS A 193 1.55 9.73 19.00
N LYS A 194 1.07 8.59 18.50
CA LYS A 194 0.32 7.62 19.28
C LYS A 194 1.20 6.53 19.88
N ASN A 195 2.10 5.94 19.08
CA ASN A 195 2.85 4.73 19.43
C ASN A 195 4.37 4.90 19.42
N GLY A 196 4.90 6.08 19.05
CA GLY A 196 6.34 6.31 18.93
C GLY A 196 7.01 5.53 17.78
N PHE A 197 6.22 4.97 16.86
CA PHE A 197 6.72 4.30 15.67
C PHE A 197 6.65 5.25 14.47
N CYS A 198 7.68 5.27 13.64
CA CYS A 198 7.75 6.06 12.41
C CYS A 198 8.53 5.24 11.36
N LEU A 199 7.92 4.97 10.21
CA LEU A 199 8.59 4.19 9.16
C LEU A 199 9.74 4.98 8.55
N LEU A 200 9.54 6.29 8.32
CA LEU A 200 10.55 7.23 7.84
C LEU A 200 11.79 7.24 8.73
N GLU A 201 11.65 7.15 10.04
CA GLU A 201 12.81 7.08 10.94
C GLU A 201 13.65 5.81 10.69
N ASN A 202 13.01 4.65 10.51
CA ASN A 202 13.73 3.41 10.24
C ASN A 202 14.48 3.46 8.90
N ILE A 203 13.92 4.18 7.91
CA ILE A 203 14.55 4.41 6.61
C ILE A 203 15.74 5.37 6.75
N ILE A 204 15.57 6.52 7.42
CA ILE A 204 16.63 7.52 7.62
C ILE A 204 17.83 6.93 8.38
N ARG A 205 17.57 6.07 9.38
CA ARG A 205 18.62 5.41 10.16
C ARG A 205 19.25 4.20 9.46
N ILE A 206 18.87 3.95 8.22
CA ILE A 206 19.42 2.88 7.37
C ILE A 206 19.31 1.52 8.07
N ASN A 207 18.13 1.17 8.61
CA ASN A 207 17.91 -0.19 9.08
C ASN A 207 17.89 -1.12 7.86
N PRO A 208 18.96 -1.93 7.63
CA PRO A 208 19.13 -2.62 6.36
C PRO A 208 18.04 -3.67 6.17
N ARG A 209 17.58 -4.31 7.24
CA ARG A 209 16.50 -5.29 7.19
C ARG A 209 15.20 -4.65 6.72
N VAL A 210 14.83 -3.49 7.26
CA VAL A 210 13.61 -2.77 6.87
C VAL A 210 13.70 -2.30 5.42
N ILE A 211 14.83 -1.70 5.02
CA ILE A 211 15.02 -1.21 3.64
C ILE A 211 14.96 -2.36 2.64
N ILE A 212 15.71 -3.44 2.85
CA ILE A 212 15.71 -4.61 1.96
C ILE A 212 14.31 -5.23 1.89
N SER A 213 13.62 -5.34 3.03
CA SER A 213 12.27 -5.89 3.06
C SER A 213 11.28 -5.02 2.30
N LEU A 214 11.40 -3.69 2.42
CA LEU A 214 10.57 -2.74 1.69
C LEU A 214 10.83 -2.82 0.18
N LEU A 215 12.09 -2.87 -0.24
CA LEU A 215 12.46 -2.99 -1.65
C LEU A 215 11.96 -4.29 -2.28
N ILE A 216 12.20 -5.44 -1.62
CA ILE A 216 11.75 -6.75 -2.12
C ILE A 216 10.22 -6.80 -2.17
N SER A 217 9.54 -6.32 -1.13
CA SER A 217 8.07 -6.31 -1.13
C SER A 217 7.52 -5.39 -2.22
N THR A 218 8.13 -4.23 -2.42
CA THR A 218 7.78 -3.32 -3.52
C THR A 218 7.90 -4.01 -4.86
N LEU A 219 9.02 -4.70 -5.11
CA LEU A 219 9.24 -5.41 -6.37
C LEU A 219 8.23 -6.55 -6.58
N ILE A 220 7.92 -7.32 -5.53
CA ILE A 220 6.89 -8.36 -5.59
C ILE A 220 5.53 -7.76 -5.96
N MET A 221 5.11 -6.71 -5.25
CA MET A 221 3.81 -6.07 -5.45
C MET A 221 3.72 -5.40 -6.82
N ALA A 222 4.77 -4.68 -7.24
CA ALA A 222 4.86 -4.04 -8.54
C ALA A 222 4.81 -5.06 -9.67
N PHE A 223 5.64 -6.10 -9.59
CA PHE A 223 5.68 -7.14 -10.61
C PHE A 223 4.31 -7.81 -10.77
N ILE A 224 3.70 -8.21 -9.67
CA ILE A 224 2.41 -8.90 -9.70
C ILE A 224 1.29 -7.97 -10.21
N GLY A 225 1.21 -6.75 -9.70
CA GLY A 225 0.18 -5.79 -10.11
C GLY A 225 0.28 -5.42 -11.59
N GLU A 226 1.49 -5.16 -12.07
CA GLU A 226 1.71 -4.72 -13.44
C GLU A 226 1.65 -5.85 -14.46
N VAL A 227 2.19 -7.04 -14.15
CA VAL A 227 2.10 -8.19 -15.07
C VAL A 227 0.65 -8.58 -15.32
N LEU A 228 -0.22 -8.46 -14.32
CA LEU A 228 -1.66 -8.69 -14.50
C LEU A 228 -2.34 -7.57 -15.29
N ASN A 229 -1.80 -6.35 -15.26
CA ASN A 229 -2.30 -5.23 -16.04
C ASN A 229 -1.89 -5.25 -17.51
N VAL A 230 -0.70 -5.76 -17.85
CA VAL A 230 -0.18 -5.76 -19.23
C VAL A 230 -1.17 -6.32 -20.27
N PRO A 231 -1.85 -7.47 -20.06
CA PRO A 231 -2.76 -8.04 -21.06
C PRO A 231 -4.01 -7.20 -21.33
N GLN A 232 -4.61 -6.64 -20.28
CA GLN A 232 -5.91 -5.94 -20.38
C GLN A 232 -5.79 -4.44 -20.47
N LYS A 233 -4.67 -3.88 -19.97
CA LYS A 233 -4.46 -2.45 -19.79
C LYS A 233 -5.66 -1.83 -19.08
N VAL A 234 -6.06 -2.42 -17.94
CA VAL A 234 -7.19 -1.90 -17.11
C VAL A 234 -6.92 -0.47 -16.72
N TRP A 235 -5.66 -0.15 -16.41
CA TRP A 235 -5.14 1.21 -16.43
C TRP A 235 -4.01 1.34 -17.46
N THR A 236 -3.89 2.54 -18.03
CA THR A 236 -2.80 2.91 -18.95
C THR A 236 -2.10 4.16 -18.43
N TYR A 237 -0.78 4.17 -18.51
CA TYR A 237 0.07 5.26 -18.02
C TYR A 237 0.30 6.35 -19.07
N PHE A 238 0.31 7.60 -18.63
CA PHE A 238 0.54 8.79 -19.46
C PHE A 238 1.38 9.83 -18.71
N GLY A 239 2.13 10.68 -19.41
CA GLY A 239 2.82 11.82 -18.78
C GLY A 239 3.88 11.46 -17.73
N ILE A 240 4.34 10.21 -17.73
CA ILE A 240 5.41 9.70 -16.87
C ILE A 240 6.72 9.74 -17.68
N PRO A 241 7.85 10.17 -17.10
CA PRO A 241 9.12 10.16 -17.80
C PRO A 241 9.57 8.72 -18.10
N PHE A 242 10.33 8.53 -19.19
CA PHE A 242 10.98 7.26 -19.53
C PHE A 242 10.02 6.08 -19.79
N LEU A 243 8.83 6.35 -20.35
CA LEU A 243 7.83 5.32 -20.70
C LEU A 243 8.32 4.31 -21.74
N GLU A 244 9.33 4.67 -22.53
CA GLU A 244 9.97 3.85 -23.55
C GLU A 244 10.86 2.74 -22.98
N TYR A 245 11.36 2.90 -21.75
CA TYR A 245 12.18 1.88 -21.09
C TYR A 245 11.26 0.95 -20.30
N GLN A 246 11.12 -0.29 -20.74
CA GLN A 246 10.16 -1.24 -20.18
C GLN A 246 10.79 -2.61 -19.88
N ILE A 247 10.31 -3.28 -18.83
CA ILE A 247 10.50 -4.71 -18.57
C ILE A 247 9.14 -5.39 -18.71
N LEU A 248 9.04 -6.41 -19.56
CA LEU A 248 7.79 -7.18 -19.76
C LEU A 248 6.56 -6.30 -20.06
N GLY A 249 6.76 -5.17 -20.75
CA GLY A 249 5.69 -4.21 -21.08
C GLY A 249 5.37 -3.21 -19.98
N VAL A 250 6.13 -3.18 -18.89
CA VAL A 250 5.94 -2.29 -17.73
C VAL A 250 7.08 -1.26 -17.68
N PRO A 251 6.81 0.06 -17.65
CA PRO A 251 7.86 1.06 -17.55
C PRO A 251 8.64 0.97 -16.22
N TYR A 252 9.97 1.10 -16.25
CA TYR A 252 10.80 0.99 -15.03
C TYR A 252 10.40 2.00 -13.95
N VAL A 253 10.04 3.24 -14.36
CA VAL A 253 9.63 4.30 -13.44
C VAL A 253 8.35 3.93 -12.69
N ILE A 254 7.45 3.15 -13.30
CA ILE A 254 6.26 2.62 -12.62
C ILE A 254 6.68 1.67 -11.51
N LEU A 255 7.57 0.72 -11.79
CA LEU A 255 8.06 -0.23 -10.78
C LEU A 255 8.68 0.50 -9.57
N LEU A 256 9.37 1.62 -9.80
CA LEU A 256 9.89 2.48 -8.73
C LEU A 256 8.76 3.26 -8.02
N GLY A 257 7.73 3.70 -8.75
CA GLY A 257 6.55 4.37 -8.22
C GLY A 257 5.72 3.51 -7.26
N TRP A 258 5.86 2.19 -7.30
CA TRP A 258 5.26 1.30 -6.31
C TRP A 258 5.90 1.44 -4.91
N LEU A 259 7.14 1.93 -4.79
CA LEU A 259 7.82 2.09 -3.50
C LEU A 259 7.07 3.04 -2.57
N PRO A 260 6.72 4.28 -2.96
CA PRO A 260 5.93 5.15 -2.10
C PRO A 260 4.53 4.59 -1.80
N LEU A 261 3.89 3.86 -2.73
CA LEU A 261 2.61 3.19 -2.45
C LEU A 261 2.75 2.13 -1.35
N MET A 262 3.80 1.31 -1.44
CA MET A 262 4.11 0.29 -0.43
C MET A 262 4.33 0.92 0.95
N ILE A 263 5.05 2.05 0.99
CA ILE A 263 5.26 2.82 2.23
C ILE A 263 3.93 3.33 2.79
N ILE A 264 3.06 3.89 1.95
CA ILE A 264 1.73 4.38 2.36
C ILE A 264 0.89 3.25 2.95
N TRP A 265 0.85 2.07 2.31
CA TRP A 265 0.11 0.91 2.82
C TRP A 265 0.62 0.45 4.19
N ILE A 266 1.94 0.32 4.35
CA ILE A 266 2.54 -0.06 5.63
C ILE A 266 2.24 1.00 6.70
N ALA A 267 2.44 2.29 6.39
CA ALA A 267 2.20 3.39 7.31
C ALA A 267 0.72 3.51 7.69
N GLY A 268 -0.19 3.31 6.72
CA GLY A 268 -1.64 3.33 6.92
C GLY A 268 -2.12 2.22 7.84
N PHE A 269 -1.58 1.00 7.67
CA PHE A 269 -1.89 -0.12 8.56
C PHE A 269 -1.41 0.15 9.99
N TYR A 270 -0.19 0.66 10.16
CA TYR A 270 0.28 1.08 11.48
C TYR A 270 -0.58 2.21 12.07
N ALA A 271 -1.10 3.12 11.24
CA ALA A 271 -1.88 4.27 11.71
C ALA A 271 -3.21 3.80 12.29
N ALA A 272 -3.88 2.86 11.61
CA ALA A 272 -5.08 2.20 12.12
C ALA A 272 -4.84 1.58 13.50
N LYS A 273 -3.74 0.83 13.66
CA LYS A 273 -3.38 0.22 14.95
C LYS A 273 -3.11 1.28 16.03
N SER A 274 -2.50 2.39 15.64
CA SER A 274 -2.10 3.47 16.55
C SER A 274 -3.27 4.30 17.06
N ILE A 275 -4.32 4.49 16.25
CA ILE A 275 -5.52 5.24 16.63
C ILE A 275 -6.29 4.51 17.75
N LEU A 276 -6.41 3.19 17.65
CA LEU A 276 -7.26 2.39 18.53
C LEU A 276 -6.56 1.90 19.82
N LYS A 277 -5.22 1.80 19.85
CA LYS A 277 -4.47 1.30 21.03
C LYS A 277 -4.63 2.18 22.29
N ARG A 278 -4.93 3.47 22.16
CA ARG A 278 -5.08 4.39 23.32
C ARG A 278 -6.42 4.30 24.06
N LYS A 279 -7.41 3.55 23.55
CA LYS A 279 -8.78 3.60 24.10
C LYS A 279 -9.11 2.45 25.06
N TYR A 280 -8.19 1.51 25.25
CA TYR A 280 -8.42 0.26 26.00
C TYR A 280 -7.36 -0.02 27.08
N GLU A 281 -6.58 1.00 27.43
CA GLU A 281 -5.76 1.06 28.66
C GLU A 281 -6.42 2.06 29.61
#